data_AF-A0A947NQA7-F1
#
_entry.id   AF-A0A947NQA7-F1
#
_cell.length_a   1.000
_cell.length_b   1.000
_cell.length_c   1.000
_cell.angle_alpha   90.00
_cell.angle_beta   90.00
_cell.angle_gamma   90.00
#
_symmetry.space_group_name_H-M   'P 1'
#
loop_
_entity.id
_entity.type
_entity.pdbx_description
1 polymer ?
#
loop_
_entity_poly.entity_id
_entity_poly.type
_entity_poly.pdbx_seq_one_letter_code
_entity_poly.pdbx_strand_id
1 'polypeptide(L)'
;MENIVLKDYQLFIKNISQLLSLSKLYNTNHPIFKDKLIETAKQLKLLTSNNTSLIMSGMGGVLFVNKQKIELKSRPMERFLESLNILQLGSVDIEPDFTPEDIVVLINILNQKEHMSGADQIKEYLQKKNITHIVPLFVSYKLVKEDEKIVKEKGAINVSDFPQEVIDKFSQDLGSGQVPKFIKEGSASYNAIAHDPVFLSGFVNDFVEKKNTVEELENVLWLVGDYLIEEISTAREEDTNRKILDEFKTRLLSLWENKKEKNWHEAIHKNMTAISAALELKGLIHLYKKHKKGMAGALKKINSIMETLSQESRLYKKTKEDIDKLKLT
;
A
#
# COMPACT_ATOMS: atom_id res chain seq x y z
N MET A 1 10.26 -23.00 29.71
CA MET A 1 10.04 -21.57 30.01
C MET A 1 9.14 -20.91 28.95
N GLU A 2 9.33 -21.19 27.66
CA GLU A 2 8.49 -20.67 26.55
C GLU A 2 6.98 -20.97 26.67
N ASN A 3 6.60 -22.17 27.15
CA ASN A 3 5.18 -22.56 27.30
C ASN A 3 4.41 -21.80 28.39
N ILE A 4 5.09 -21.15 29.34
CA ILE A 4 4.43 -20.38 30.42
C ILE A 4 4.11 -18.98 29.90
N VAL A 5 5.08 -18.32 29.27
CA VAL A 5 4.95 -16.98 28.70
C VAL A 5 3.84 -16.92 27.63
N LEU A 6 3.73 -17.95 26.78
CA LEU A 6 2.67 -18.01 25.77
C LEU A 6 1.27 -18.11 26.39
N LYS A 7 1.11 -18.84 27.51
CA LYS A 7 -0.17 -18.94 28.22
C LYS A 7 -0.57 -17.62 28.85
N ASP A 8 0.39 -16.89 29.41
CA ASP A 8 0.13 -15.58 30.01
C ASP A 8 -0.28 -14.55 28.93
N TYR A 9 0.34 -14.59 27.74
CA TYR A 9 -0.10 -13.78 26.59
C TYR A 9 -1.49 -14.17 26.10
N GLN A 10 -1.80 -15.46 26.00
CA GLN A 10 -3.15 -15.91 25.61
C GLN A 10 -4.22 -15.45 26.61
N LEU A 11 -3.92 -15.52 27.90
CA LEU A 11 -4.81 -15.06 28.97
C LEU A 11 -5.02 -13.54 28.90
N PHE A 12 -3.95 -12.78 28.70
CA PHE A 12 -4.02 -11.34 28.48
C PHE A 12 -4.87 -10.97 27.27
N ILE A 13 -4.66 -11.64 26.13
CA ILE A 13 -5.43 -11.39 24.90
C ILE A 13 -6.92 -11.72 25.11
N LYS A 14 -7.24 -12.77 25.87
CA LYS A 14 -8.62 -13.06 26.26
C LYS A 14 -9.22 -11.91 27.07
N ASN A 15 -8.47 -11.34 28.00
CA ASN A 15 -8.94 -10.26 28.86
C ASN A 15 -9.12 -8.94 28.11
N ILE A 16 -8.18 -8.56 27.24
CA ILE A 16 -8.34 -7.42 26.33
C ILE A 16 -9.52 -7.63 25.38
N SER A 17 -9.68 -8.84 24.82
CA SER A 17 -10.82 -9.16 23.94
C SER A 17 -12.17 -8.98 24.65
N GLN A 18 -12.26 -9.33 25.93
CA GLN A 18 -13.45 -9.11 26.75
C GLN A 18 -13.65 -7.62 27.03
N LEU A 19 -12.59 -6.90 27.41
CA LEU A 19 -12.65 -5.48 27.70
C LEU A 19 -13.07 -4.65 26.48
N LEU A 20 -12.56 -4.98 25.29
CA LEU A 20 -12.99 -4.41 24.00
C LEU A 20 -14.47 -4.71 23.71
N SER A 21 -14.94 -5.90 24.05
CA SER A 21 -16.36 -6.25 23.90
C SER A 21 -17.25 -5.46 24.84
N LEU A 22 -16.84 -5.32 26.11
CA LEU A 22 -17.56 -4.53 27.12
C LEU A 22 -17.60 -3.04 26.77
N SER A 23 -16.54 -2.48 26.18
CA SER A 23 -16.50 -1.07 25.76
C SER A 23 -17.56 -0.68 24.74
N LYS A 24 -18.16 -1.67 24.05
CA LYS A 24 -19.26 -1.47 23.10
C LYS A 24 -20.64 -1.49 23.75
N LEU A 25 -20.75 -2.14 24.92
CA LEU A 25 -22.00 -2.34 25.63
C LEU A 25 -22.15 -1.34 26.78
N TYR A 26 -21.04 -0.92 27.36
CA TYR A 26 -21.00 -0.08 28.54
C TYR A 26 -20.04 1.08 28.34
N ASN A 27 -20.37 2.23 28.94
CA ASN A 27 -19.41 3.31 29.07
C ASN A 27 -18.25 2.90 29.99
N THR A 28 -17.11 3.58 29.86
CA THR A 28 -15.88 3.27 30.61
C THR A 28 -16.01 3.49 32.13
N ASN A 29 -17.06 4.21 32.56
CA ASN A 29 -17.35 4.46 33.98
C ASN A 29 -18.21 3.36 34.63
N HIS A 30 -18.78 2.45 33.84
CA HIS A 30 -19.70 1.42 34.32
C HIS A 30 -18.97 0.40 35.22
N PRO A 31 -19.56 -0.06 36.34
CA PRO A 31 -18.91 -0.98 37.29
C PRO A 31 -18.35 -2.25 36.63
N ILE A 32 -19.13 -2.90 35.77
CA ILE A 32 -18.71 -4.11 35.04
C ILE A 32 -17.46 -3.85 34.19
N PHE A 33 -17.37 -2.67 33.57
CA PHE A 33 -16.21 -2.29 32.78
C PHE A 33 -14.98 -2.05 33.68
N LYS A 34 -15.17 -1.31 34.79
CA LYS A 34 -14.11 -1.02 35.77
C LYS A 34 -13.53 -2.28 36.39
N ASP A 35 -14.36 -3.24 36.77
CA ASP A 35 -13.90 -4.51 37.35
C ASP A 35 -13.03 -5.29 36.36
N LYS A 36 -13.47 -5.38 35.11
CA LYS A 36 -12.69 -6.04 34.05
C LYS A 36 -11.41 -5.27 33.71
N LEU A 37 -11.45 -3.95 33.73
CA LEU A 37 -10.29 -3.08 33.53
C LEU A 37 -9.23 -3.34 34.61
N ILE A 38 -9.63 -3.44 35.87
CA ILE A 38 -8.71 -3.73 36.99
C ILE A 38 -8.07 -5.11 36.83
N GLU A 39 -8.86 -6.13 36.47
CA GLU A 39 -8.35 -7.48 36.21
C GLU A 39 -7.32 -7.48 35.07
N THR A 40 -7.64 -6.80 33.97
CA THR A 40 -6.78 -6.69 32.79
C THR A 40 -5.49 -5.93 33.11
N ALA A 41 -5.59 -4.83 33.88
CA ALA A 41 -4.44 -4.05 34.33
C ALA A 41 -3.52 -4.87 35.25
N LYS A 42 -4.07 -5.68 36.17
CA LYS A 42 -3.26 -6.56 37.02
C LYS A 42 -2.44 -7.56 36.19
N GLN A 43 -3.05 -8.16 35.17
CA GLN A 43 -2.34 -9.08 34.28
C GLN A 43 -1.28 -8.37 33.42
N LEU A 44 -1.60 -7.18 32.89
CA LEU A 44 -0.63 -6.36 32.17
C LEU A 44 0.58 -6.04 33.05
N LYS A 45 0.40 -5.69 34.32
CA LYS A 45 1.52 -5.44 35.25
C LYS A 45 2.41 -6.65 35.47
N LEU A 46 1.86 -7.87 35.44
CA LEU A 46 2.66 -9.08 35.51
C LEU A 46 3.49 -9.26 34.23
N LEU A 47 2.90 -8.97 33.07
CA LEU A 47 3.55 -9.08 31.77
C LEU A 47 4.57 -7.98 31.48
N THR A 48 4.43 -6.81 32.11
CA THR A 48 5.39 -5.70 32.03
C THR A 48 6.37 -5.66 33.19
N SER A 49 6.40 -6.70 34.03
CA SER A 49 7.35 -6.82 35.13
C SER A 49 8.80 -6.82 34.61
N ASN A 50 9.74 -6.33 35.43
CA ASN A 50 11.15 -6.14 35.07
C ASN A 50 11.40 -5.11 33.96
N ASN A 51 10.65 -4.01 33.95
CA ASN A 51 10.82 -2.87 33.03
C ASN A 51 10.71 -3.26 31.53
N THR A 52 9.95 -4.30 31.22
CA THR A 52 9.78 -4.74 29.84
C THR A 52 8.44 -4.21 29.31
N SER A 53 8.46 -3.43 28.24
CA SER A 53 7.22 -2.98 27.59
C SER A 53 6.46 -4.16 26.97
N LEU A 54 5.14 -4.05 26.93
CA LEU A 54 4.29 -4.97 26.20
C LEU A 54 3.99 -4.39 24.81
N ILE A 55 4.51 -5.02 23.78
CA ILE A 55 4.38 -4.63 22.39
C ILE A 55 3.30 -5.48 21.74
N MET A 56 2.20 -4.85 21.31
CA MET A 56 1.16 -5.48 20.51
C MET A 56 1.26 -5.01 19.07
N SER A 57 1.49 -5.92 18.13
CA SER A 57 1.70 -5.58 16.71
C SER A 57 0.85 -6.44 15.78
N GLY A 58 0.43 -5.86 14.67
CA GLY A 58 -0.39 -6.52 13.65
C GLY A 58 0.37 -6.64 12.32
N MET A 59 0.47 -7.85 11.76
CA MET A 59 1.05 -8.06 10.43
C MET A 59 0.28 -9.13 9.66
N GLY A 60 -0.24 -8.79 8.47
CA GLY A 60 -0.91 -9.75 7.59
C GLY A 60 -2.11 -10.47 8.21
N GLY A 61 -2.84 -9.80 9.13
CA GLY A 61 -3.96 -10.40 9.86
C GLY A 61 -3.53 -11.28 11.05
N VAL A 62 -2.25 -11.28 11.41
CA VAL A 62 -1.70 -12.01 12.56
C VAL A 62 -1.32 -11.02 13.65
N LEU A 63 -1.69 -11.34 14.90
CA LEU A 63 -1.31 -10.57 16.08
C LEU A 63 -0.03 -11.14 16.69
N PHE A 64 0.90 -10.26 17.04
CA PHE A 64 2.09 -10.58 17.79
C PHE A 64 2.11 -9.81 19.11
N VAL A 65 2.47 -10.49 20.19
CA VAL A 65 2.70 -9.89 21.51
C VAL A 65 4.16 -10.16 21.88
N ASN A 66 4.99 -9.11 22.03
CA ASN A 66 6.43 -9.24 22.24
C ASN A 66 7.09 -10.27 21.30
N LYS A 67 6.78 -10.16 20.00
CA LYS A 67 7.24 -11.05 18.90
C LYS A 67 6.66 -12.48 18.93
N GLN A 68 5.90 -12.86 19.94
CA GLN A 68 5.22 -14.15 19.98
C GLN A 68 3.93 -14.10 19.17
N LYS A 69 3.80 -15.00 18.20
CA LYS A 69 2.60 -15.14 17.38
C LYS A 69 1.44 -15.63 18.25
N ILE A 70 0.34 -14.89 18.26
CA ILE A 70 -0.89 -15.29 18.93
C ILE A 70 -1.92 -15.72 17.89
N GLU A 71 -2.43 -16.94 18.03
CA GLU A 71 -3.57 -17.39 17.23
C GLU A 71 -4.82 -16.60 17.59
N LEU A 72 -5.35 -15.87 16.63
CA LEU A 72 -6.61 -15.17 16.78
C LEU A 72 -7.77 -16.16 16.68
N LYS A 73 -8.53 -16.30 17.77
CA LYS A 73 -9.75 -17.13 17.82
C LYS A 73 -11.01 -16.32 18.11
N SER A 74 -10.90 -14.99 18.24
CA SER A 74 -12.00 -14.12 18.65
C SER A 74 -12.17 -12.90 17.74
N ARG A 75 -13.44 -12.67 17.35
CA ARG A 75 -13.87 -11.51 16.55
C ARG A 75 -13.47 -10.13 17.13
N PRO A 76 -13.44 -9.92 18.47
CA PRO A 76 -12.94 -8.66 19.02
C PRO A 76 -11.46 -8.41 18.71
N MET A 77 -10.63 -9.46 18.63
CA MET A 77 -9.20 -9.31 18.34
C MET A 77 -8.91 -9.16 16.84
N GLU A 78 -9.72 -9.76 15.98
CA GLU A 78 -9.70 -9.45 14.54
C GLU A 78 -9.99 -7.96 14.31
N ARG A 79 -11.03 -7.44 14.98
CA ARG A 79 -11.38 -6.01 14.95
C ARG A 79 -10.30 -5.12 15.55
N PHE A 80 -9.60 -5.59 16.57
CA PHE A 80 -8.43 -4.89 17.12
C PHE A 80 -7.35 -4.72 16.04
N LEU A 81 -7.03 -5.78 15.29
CA LEU A 81 -6.09 -5.69 14.17
C LEU A 81 -6.59 -4.77 13.05
N GLU A 82 -7.89 -4.83 12.72
CA GLU A 82 -8.49 -3.88 11.77
C GLU A 82 -8.32 -2.43 12.24
N SER A 83 -8.56 -2.15 13.53
CA SER A 83 -8.36 -0.82 14.10
C SER A 83 -6.91 -0.38 14.04
N LEU A 84 -5.93 -1.25 14.34
CA LEU A 84 -4.51 -0.92 14.16
C LEU A 84 -4.21 -0.53 12.71
N ASN A 85 -4.70 -1.29 11.73
CA ASN A 85 -4.50 -1.00 10.31
C ASN A 85 -5.16 0.32 9.88
N ILE A 86 -6.41 0.58 10.30
CA ILE A 86 -7.13 1.82 9.99
C ILE A 86 -6.39 3.04 10.56
N LEU A 87 -5.87 2.92 11.77
CA LEU A 87 -5.11 3.97 12.46
C LEU A 87 -3.64 4.04 11.99
N GLN A 88 -3.23 3.22 11.02
CA GLN A 88 -1.86 3.11 10.52
C GLN A 88 -0.83 2.82 11.63
N LEU A 89 -1.21 2.06 12.64
CA LEU A 89 -0.36 1.62 13.74
C LEU A 89 0.28 0.27 13.41
N GLY A 90 1.62 0.22 13.43
CA GLY A 90 2.38 -1.02 13.25
C GLY A 90 2.47 -1.79 14.56
N SER A 91 2.66 -1.06 15.66
CA SER A 91 2.49 -1.60 17.01
C SER A 91 1.97 -0.54 17.97
N VAL A 92 1.49 -1.02 19.10
CA VAL A 92 1.24 -0.21 20.29
C VAL A 92 2.04 -0.82 21.42
N ASP A 93 2.86 0.02 22.03
CA ASP A 93 3.70 -0.36 23.15
C ASP A 93 3.04 0.17 24.42
N ILE A 94 2.92 -0.70 25.41
CA ILE A 94 2.47 -0.35 26.76
C ILE A 94 3.71 -0.42 27.64
N GLU A 95 4.19 0.75 28.06
CA GLU A 95 5.35 0.86 28.92
C GLU A 95 5.06 0.35 30.35
N PRO A 96 6.12 0.01 31.11
CA PRO A 96 6.02 -0.16 32.55
C PRO A 96 5.37 1.07 33.21
N ASP A 97 4.83 0.90 34.42
CA ASP A 97 4.17 1.97 35.20
C ASP A 97 2.88 2.57 34.60
N PHE A 98 2.33 1.95 33.56
CA PHE A 98 1.00 2.30 33.06
C PHE A 98 -0.09 2.23 34.16
N THR A 99 -1.11 3.04 33.97
CA THR A 99 -2.29 3.18 34.81
C THR A 99 -3.51 2.55 34.14
N PRO A 100 -4.58 2.20 34.88
CA PRO A 100 -5.83 1.78 34.27
C PRO A 100 -6.42 2.79 33.27
N GLU A 101 -6.19 4.09 33.48
CA GLU A 101 -6.64 5.15 32.56
C GLU A 101 -5.92 5.08 31.21
N ASP A 102 -4.64 4.70 31.19
CA ASP A 102 -3.87 4.49 29.96
C ASP A 102 -4.54 3.43 29.06
N ILE A 103 -5.05 2.34 29.66
CA ILE A 103 -5.80 1.30 28.93
C ILE A 103 -7.15 1.83 28.44
N VAL A 104 -7.84 2.66 29.22
CA VAL A 104 -9.11 3.29 28.80
C VAL A 104 -8.89 4.16 27.57
N VAL A 105 -7.85 4.98 27.58
CA VAL A 105 -7.48 5.82 26.45
C VAL A 105 -7.13 4.99 25.22
N LEU A 106 -6.35 3.92 25.38
CA LEU A 106 -6.05 2.99 24.30
C LEU A 106 -7.34 2.40 23.68
N ILE A 107 -8.28 1.94 24.50
CA ILE A 107 -9.56 1.39 24.03
C ILE A 107 -10.37 2.45 23.27
N ASN A 108 -10.39 3.69 23.76
CA ASN A 108 -11.08 4.79 23.10
C ASN A 108 -10.48 5.08 21.73
N ILE A 109 -9.15 5.12 21.62
CA ILE A 109 -8.44 5.29 20.34
C ILE A 109 -8.84 4.16 19.37
N LEU A 110 -8.79 2.90 19.82
CA LEU A 110 -9.12 1.73 18.99
C LEU A 110 -10.59 1.68 18.54
N ASN A 111 -11.50 2.30 19.30
CA ASN A 111 -12.92 2.37 18.99
C ASN A 111 -13.29 3.58 18.11
N GLN A 112 -12.43 4.59 17.98
CA GLN A 112 -12.69 5.76 17.12
C GLN A 112 -12.33 5.44 15.67
N LYS A 113 -13.31 4.90 14.94
CA LYS A 113 -13.13 4.41 13.57
C LYS A 113 -13.05 5.49 12.48
N GLU A 114 -13.49 6.72 12.74
CA GLU A 114 -13.75 7.72 11.68
C GLU A 114 -13.16 9.12 11.94
N HIS A 115 -12.50 9.37 13.08
CA HIS A 115 -12.13 10.74 13.49
C HIS A 115 -10.63 10.98 13.76
N MET A 116 -9.81 9.93 13.79
CA MET A 116 -8.36 10.03 13.97
C MET A 116 -7.63 9.57 12.70
N SER A 117 -7.67 10.39 11.66
CA SER A 117 -6.95 10.19 10.40
C SER A 117 -5.51 10.72 10.50
N GLY A 118 -4.65 10.04 11.27
CA GLY A 118 -3.21 10.26 11.18
C GLY A 118 -2.44 10.23 12.50
N ALA A 119 -1.13 10.04 12.38
CA ALA A 119 -0.22 9.89 13.51
C ALA A 119 -0.21 11.10 14.45
N ASP A 120 -0.35 12.30 13.90
CA ASP A 120 -0.31 13.54 14.67
C ASP A 120 -1.54 13.71 15.56
N GLN A 121 -2.71 13.27 15.10
CA GLN A 121 -3.96 13.36 15.87
C GLN A 121 -3.96 12.42 17.07
N ILE A 122 -3.42 11.20 16.91
CA ILE A 122 -3.29 10.25 18.01
C ILE A 122 -2.26 10.77 19.04
N LYS A 123 -1.13 11.31 18.59
CA LYS A 123 -0.13 11.93 19.47
C LYS A 123 -0.71 13.12 20.23
N GLU A 124 -1.42 14.01 19.55
CA GLU A 124 -2.08 15.17 20.16
C GLU A 124 -3.15 14.74 21.17
N TYR A 125 -3.91 13.67 20.88
CA TYR A 125 -4.91 13.13 21.79
C TYR A 125 -4.29 12.56 23.08
N LEU A 126 -3.20 11.80 22.94
CA LEU A 126 -2.45 11.27 24.09
C LEU A 126 -1.87 12.39 24.95
N GLN A 127 -1.29 13.42 24.32
CA GLN A 127 -0.78 14.61 25.00
C GLN A 127 -1.88 15.35 25.77
N LYS A 128 -3.04 15.61 25.14
CA LYS A 128 -4.19 16.26 25.79
C LYS A 128 -4.71 15.49 27.00
N LYS A 129 -4.52 14.17 27.02
CA LYS A 129 -4.94 13.28 28.10
C LYS A 129 -3.84 13.02 29.14
N ASN A 130 -2.66 13.64 29.00
CA ASN A 130 -1.48 13.39 29.83
C ASN A 130 -1.09 11.91 29.90
N ILE A 131 -1.20 11.19 28.77
CA ILE A 131 -0.87 9.77 28.65
C ILE A 131 0.53 9.63 28.07
N THR A 132 1.44 9.02 28.83
CA THR A 132 2.84 8.81 28.43
C THR A 132 3.20 7.34 28.20
N HIS A 133 2.48 6.41 28.83
CA HIS A 133 2.83 4.98 28.82
C HIS A 133 2.24 4.19 27.65
N ILE A 134 1.39 4.82 26.83
CA ILE A 134 0.89 4.25 25.58
C ILE A 134 1.69 4.89 24.45
N VAL A 135 2.60 4.11 23.87
CA VAL A 135 3.49 4.57 22.81
C VAL A 135 3.00 3.97 21.49
N PRO A 136 2.25 4.73 20.67
CA PRO A 136 1.85 4.27 19.35
C PRO A 136 3.07 4.30 18.40
N LEU A 137 3.41 3.13 17.86
CA LEU A 137 4.39 3.02 16.79
C LEU A 137 3.64 2.92 15.47
N PHE A 138 3.62 4.04 14.75
CA PHE A 138 3.02 4.12 13.43
C PHE A 138 3.80 3.25 12.46
N VAL A 139 3.11 2.63 11.51
CA VAL A 139 3.76 1.99 10.38
C VAL A 139 4.46 3.10 9.60
N SER A 140 5.73 3.36 9.92
CA SER A 140 6.62 3.94 8.94
C SER A 140 6.85 2.81 7.93
N TYR A 141 6.23 2.91 6.75
CA TYR A 141 6.73 2.20 5.59
C TYR A 141 8.10 2.81 5.26
N LYS A 142 9.10 2.54 6.10
CA LYS A 142 10.48 2.54 5.62
C LYS A 142 10.49 1.31 4.73
N LEU A 143 10.66 1.49 3.42
CA LEU A 143 11.02 0.40 2.54
C LEU A 143 12.10 -0.39 3.29
N VAL A 144 11.74 -1.57 3.80
CA VAL A 144 12.73 -2.55 4.17
C VAL A 144 13.27 -2.93 2.82
N LYS A 145 14.37 -2.27 2.43
CA LYS A 145 15.23 -2.76 1.38
C LYS A 145 15.59 -4.17 1.85
N GLU A 146 14.91 -5.17 1.29
CA GLU A 146 15.44 -6.54 1.21
C GLU A 146 16.94 -6.37 0.95
N ASP A 147 17.74 -6.76 1.94
CA ASP A 147 19.17 -6.55 2.05
C ASP A 147 19.74 -5.41 1.19
N GLU A 148 20.04 -4.28 1.81
CA GLU A 148 20.85 -3.23 1.17
C GLU A 148 22.16 -3.77 0.57
N LYS A 149 22.66 -4.95 0.97
CA LYS A 149 23.78 -5.62 0.30
C LYS A 149 23.42 -6.34 -1.01
N ILE A 150 22.23 -6.94 -1.10
CA ILE A 150 21.77 -7.63 -2.32
C ILE A 150 21.26 -6.61 -3.36
N VAL A 151 20.74 -5.46 -2.92
CA VAL A 151 20.31 -4.37 -3.80
C VAL A 151 21.46 -3.41 -4.17
N LYS A 152 22.47 -3.19 -3.32
CA LYS A 152 23.63 -2.33 -3.65
C LYS A 152 24.64 -2.97 -4.61
N GLU A 153 24.51 -4.24 -4.97
CA GLU A 153 25.30 -4.84 -6.06
C GLU A 153 24.68 -4.63 -7.45
N LYS A 154 23.49 -4.02 -7.55
CA LYS A 154 23.06 -3.35 -8.77
C LYS A 154 23.14 -1.86 -8.50
N GLY A 155 24.31 -1.26 -8.75
CA GLY A 155 24.44 0.19 -8.81
C GLY A 155 23.27 0.76 -9.60
N ALA A 156 22.77 1.93 -9.23
CA ALA A 156 21.78 2.64 -10.03
C ALA A 156 22.34 2.72 -11.46
N ILE A 157 21.88 1.84 -12.35
CA ILE A 157 22.35 1.82 -13.71
C ILE A 157 21.67 3.01 -14.33
N ASN A 158 22.40 4.12 -14.46
CA ASN A 158 21.83 5.27 -15.15
C ASN A 158 21.68 4.86 -16.60
N VAL A 159 20.61 5.30 -17.27
CA VAL A 159 20.45 5.01 -18.69
C VAL A 159 21.64 5.52 -19.51
N SER A 160 22.29 6.60 -19.05
CA SER A 160 23.54 7.14 -19.61
C SER A 160 24.74 6.18 -19.55
N ASP A 161 24.68 5.15 -18.70
CA ASP A 161 25.76 4.18 -18.51
C ASP A 161 25.64 3.00 -19.50
N PHE A 162 24.55 2.89 -20.24
CA PHE A 162 24.39 1.89 -21.30
C PHE A 162 25.04 2.33 -22.62
N PRO A 163 25.57 1.38 -23.42
CA PRO A 163 26.01 1.68 -24.78
C PRO A 163 24.86 2.25 -25.61
N GLN A 164 25.14 3.26 -26.43
CA GLN A 164 24.13 3.92 -27.29
C GLN A 164 23.36 2.91 -28.16
N GLU A 165 24.03 1.87 -28.66
CA GLU A 165 23.39 0.79 -29.44
C GLU A 165 22.27 0.09 -28.68
N VAL A 166 22.40 -0.07 -27.35
CA VAL A 166 21.36 -0.68 -26.50
C VAL A 166 20.17 0.26 -26.35
N ILE A 167 20.42 1.55 -26.21
CA ILE A 167 19.40 2.60 -26.09
C ILE A 167 18.64 2.77 -27.42
N ASP A 168 19.36 2.77 -28.54
CA ASP A 168 18.78 2.87 -29.88
C ASP A 168 17.92 1.65 -30.21
N LYS A 169 18.43 0.45 -29.89
CA LYS A 169 17.68 -0.79 -30.06
C LYS A 169 16.43 -0.82 -29.17
N PHE A 170 16.54 -0.40 -27.92
CA PHE A 170 15.38 -0.28 -27.04
C PHE A 170 14.33 0.67 -27.62
N SER A 171 14.75 1.84 -28.13
CA SER A 171 13.87 2.82 -28.76
C SER A 171 13.13 2.24 -29.99
N GLN A 172 13.85 1.46 -30.81
CA GLN A 172 13.26 0.77 -31.97
C GLN A 172 12.28 -0.33 -31.54
N ASP A 173 12.64 -1.12 -30.54
CA ASP A 173 11.79 -2.19 -30.00
C ASP A 173 10.56 -1.60 -29.30
N LEU A 174 10.69 -0.44 -28.67
CA LEU A 174 9.60 0.28 -28.04
C LEU A 174 8.64 0.77 -29.14
N GLY A 175 9.15 1.45 -30.17
CA GLY A 175 8.35 1.91 -31.31
C GLY A 175 7.65 0.78 -32.09
N SER A 176 8.16 -0.45 -32.02
CA SER A 176 7.56 -1.63 -32.68
C SER A 176 6.74 -2.53 -31.73
N GLY A 177 6.62 -2.17 -30.44
CA GLY A 177 5.85 -2.91 -29.44
C GLY A 177 6.48 -4.23 -28.99
N GLN A 178 7.77 -4.44 -29.21
CA GLN A 178 8.48 -5.70 -28.89
C GLN A 178 9.11 -5.71 -27.48
N VAL A 179 9.23 -4.55 -26.83
CA VAL A 179 9.80 -4.41 -25.47
C VAL A 179 9.19 -5.35 -24.43
N PRO A 180 7.86 -5.57 -24.35
CA PRO A 180 7.26 -6.48 -23.36
C PRO A 180 7.76 -7.93 -23.46
N LYS A 181 8.27 -8.35 -24.62
CA LYS A 181 8.84 -9.70 -24.83
C LYS A 181 10.20 -9.83 -24.13
N PHE A 182 11.10 -8.89 -24.38
CA PHE A 182 12.48 -8.93 -23.86
C PHE A 182 12.57 -8.69 -22.35
N ILE A 183 11.60 -7.97 -21.80
CA ILE A 183 11.48 -7.73 -20.37
C ILE A 183 10.98 -8.99 -19.63
N LYS A 184 10.01 -9.70 -20.20
CA LYS A 184 9.61 -11.03 -19.70
C LYS A 184 10.74 -12.06 -19.77
N GLU A 185 11.66 -11.89 -20.71
CA GLU A 185 12.89 -12.70 -20.84
C GLU A 185 14.00 -12.28 -19.84
N GLY A 186 13.77 -11.27 -19.01
CA GLY A 186 14.65 -10.90 -17.89
C GLY A 186 15.84 -10.00 -18.26
N SER A 187 15.76 -9.25 -19.37
CA SER A 187 16.81 -8.32 -19.78
C SER A 187 16.96 -7.15 -18.79
N ALA A 188 18.06 -7.15 -18.01
CA ALA A 188 18.32 -6.14 -16.99
C ALA A 188 18.46 -4.72 -17.57
N SER A 189 19.00 -4.59 -18.79
CA SER A 189 19.15 -3.30 -19.47
C SER A 189 17.80 -2.75 -19.95
N TYR A 190 16.93 -3.60 -20.50
CA TYR A 190 15.60 -3.18 -20.94
C TYR A 190 14.75 -2.75 -19.74
N ASN A 191 14.83 -3.47 -18.62
CA ASN A 191 14.14 -3.07 -17.40
C ASN A 191 14.61 -1.70 -16.91
N ALA A 192 15.92 -1.46 -16.86
CA ALA A 192 16.44 -0.17 -16.40
C ALA A 192 15.98 0.99 -17.29
N ILE A 193 16.06 0.84 -18.62
CA ILE A 193 15.67 1.88 -19.57
C ILE A 193 14.16 2.15 -19.53
N ALA A 194 13.36 1.08 -19.42
CA ALA A 194 11.90 1.18 -19.43
C ALA A 194 11.32 1.78 -18.14
N HIS A 195 12.09 1.80 -17.04
CA HIS A 195 11.70 2.46 -15.77
C HIS A 195 12.33 3.84 -15.59
N ASP A 196 13.01 4.41 -16.60
CA ASP A 196 13.59 5.75 -16.52
C ASP A 196 12.63 6.82 -17.11
N PRO A 197 12.00 7.67 -16.27
CA PRO A 197 11.07 8.69 -16.74
C PRO A 197 11.71 9.76 -17.63
N VAL A 198 13.01 10.02 -17.45
CA VAL A 198 13.76 10.97 -18.29
C VAL A 198 13.85 10.42 -19.70
N PHE A 199 14.34 9.19 -19.83
CA PHE A 199 14.44 8.52 -21.12
C PHE A 199 13.07 8.41 -21.81
N LEU A 200 12.04 7.94 -21.11
CA LEU A 200 10.70 7.81 -21.67
C LEU A 200 10.14 9.16 -22.16
N SER A 201 10.30 10.24 -21.38
CA SER A 201 9.86 11.58 -21.78
C SER A 201 10.61 12.12 -23.00
N GLY A 202 11.94 11.88 -23.07
CA GLY A 202 12.75 12.22 -24.23
C GLY A 202 12.35 11.42 -25.47
N PHE A 203 12.18 10.11 -25.34
CA PHE A 203 11.72 9.24 -26.42
C PHE A 203 10.37 9.71 -27.00
N VAL A 204 9.39 10.00 -26.15
CA VAL A 204 8.08 10.48 -26.61
C VAL A 204 8.21 11.85 -27.28
N ASN A 205 9.03 12.75 -26.74
CA ASN A 205 9.30 14.05 -27.39
C ASN A 205 9.93 13.89 -28.77
N ASP A 206 11.00 13.11 -28.88
CA ASP A 206 11.72 12.90 -30.13
C ASP A 206 10.88 12.16 -31.18
N PHE A 207 10.05 11.21 -30.73
CA PHE A 207 9.14 10.48 -31.60
C PHE A 207 8.07 11.41 -32.17
N VAL A 208 7.46 12.23 -31.32
CA VAL A 208 6.42 13.18 -31.71
C VAL A 208 6.97 14.35 -32.52
N GLU A 209 8.19 14.81 -32.28
CA GLU A 209 8.84 15.80 -33.15
C GLU A 209 9.01 15.30 -34.59
N LYS A 210 9.17 13.98 -34.77
CA LYS A 210 9.19 13.34 -36.09
C LYS A 210 7.78 13.08 -36.65
N LYS A 211 6.75 13.08 -35.79
CA LYS A 211 5.39 12.57 -36.03
C LYS A 211 4.35 13.56 -35.50
N ASN A 212 3.96 14.50 -36.36
CA ASN A 212 3.35 15.77 -35.96
C ASN A 212 1.82 15.69 -35.71
N THR A 213 1.31 14.58 -35.18
CA THR A 213 -0.14 14.39 -34.94
C THR A 213 -0.47 13.98 -33.50
N VAL A 214 -1.62 14.43 -33.00
CA VAL A 214 -2.12 14.07 -31.66
C VAL A 214 -2.38 12.57 -31.56
N GLU A 215 -2.89 11.93 -32.62
CA GLU A 215 -3.14 10.49 -32.66
C GLU A 215 -1.86 9.66 -32.47
N GLU A 216 -0.76 10.06 -33.11
CA GLU A 216 0.55 9.40 -32.92
C GLU A 216 1.07 9.57 -31.49
N LEU A 217 0.87 10.74 -30.87
CA LEU A 217 1.16 10.93 -29.45
C LEU A 217 0.32 9.98 -28.58
N GLU A 218 -0.99 9.91 -28.78
CA GLU A 218 -1.85 9.02 -28.00
C GLU A 218 -1.38 7.57 -28.10
N ASN A 219 -1.03 7.11 -29.30
CA ASN A 219 -0.52 5.76 -29.53
C ASN A 219 0.79 5.49 -28.77
N VAL A 220 1.74 6.42 -28.80
CA VAL A 220 3.02 6.27 -28.09
C VAL A 220 2.84 6.31 -26.58
N LEU A 221 1.97 7.20 -26.08
CA LEU A 221 1.62 7.25 -24.66
C LEU A 221 1.04 5.92 -24.19
N TRP A 222 0.12 5.34 -24.97
CA TRP A 222 -0.43 4.02 -24.67
C TRP A 222 0.58 2.90 -24.81
N LEU A 223 1.59 3.04 -25.65
CA LEU A 223 2.65 2.05 -25.76
C LEU A 223 3.51 2.03 -24.49
N VAL A 224 3.90 3.20 -23.97
CA VAL A 224 4.56 3.33 -22.67
C VAL A 224 3.65 2.85 -21.53
N GLY A 225 2.36 3.21 -21.59
CA GLY A 225 1.37 2.79 -20.61
C GLY A 225 1.14 1.29 -20.57
N ASP A 226 0.93 0.65 -21.73
CA ASP A 226 0.74 -0.81 -21.87
C ASP A 226 1.92 -1.56 -21.25
N TYR A 227 3.14 -1.06 -21.48
CA TYR A 227 4.33 -1.62 -20.85
C TYR A 227 4.24 -1.56 -19.31
N LEU A 228 4.04 -0.38 -18.73
CA LEU A 228 3.94 -0.20 -17.28
C LEU A 228 2.80 -1.03 -16.67
N ILE A 229 1.71 -1.25 -17.41
CA ILE A 229 0.57 -2.07 -16.97
C ILE A 229 0.90 -3.57 -17.00
N GLU A 230 1.60 -4.04 -18.04
CA GLU A 230 1.89 -5.47 -18.19
C GLU A 230 2.87 -6.01 -17.15
N GLU A 231 3.75 -5.16 -16.63
CA GLU A 231 4.72 -5.53 -15.58
C GLU A 231 4.12 -5.67 -14.19
N ILE A 232 2.86 -5.28 -13.98
CA ILE A 232 2.22 -5.42 -12.67
C ILE A 232 1.92 -6.89 -12.39
N SER A 233 2.79 -7.50 -11.59
CA SER A 233 2.64 -8.82 -10.99
C SER A 233 2.45 -8.73 -9.47
N THR A 234 2.64 -7.56 -8.86
CA THR A 234 2.46 -7.31 -7.43
C THR A 234 1.91 -5.90 -7.18
N ALA A 235 1.34 -5.67 -5.99
CA ALA A 235 0.91 -4.32 -5.59
C ALA A 235 2.07 -3.31 -5.49
N ARG A 236 3.29 -3.80 -5.17
CA ARG A 236 4.49 -2.96 -5.09
C ARG A 236 4.94 -2.46 -6.46
N GLU A 237 4.81 -3.29 -7.49
CA GLU A 237 5.08 -2.90 -8.88
C GLU A 237 4.05 -1.89 -9.38
N GLU A 238 2.77 -2.02 -8.98
CA GLU A 238 1.75 -1.01 -9.30
C GLU A 238 2.09 0.37 -8.72
N ASP A 239 2.44 0.44 -7.42
CA ASP A 239 2.87 1.68 -6.79
C ASP A 239 4.13 2.28 -7.46
N THR A 240 5.07 1.44 -7.87
CA THR A 240 6.32 1.86 -8.53
C THR A 240 6.01 2.43 -9.92
N ASN A 241 5.21 1.71 -10.71
CA ASN A 241 4.85 2.11 -12.06
C ASN A 241 3.94 3.35 -12.08
N ARG A 242 3.13 3.54 -11.03
CA ARG A 242 2.36 4.78 -10.81
C ARG A 242 3.28 5.98 -10.61
N LYS A 243 4.32 5.86 -9.78
CA LYS A 243 5.32 6.95 -9.58
C LYS A 243 6.05 7.27 -10.87
N ILE A 244 6.48 6.25 -11.62
CA ILE A 244 7.13 6.43 -12.92
C ILE A 244 6.20 7.17 -13.88
N LEU A 245 4.92 6.78 -13.94
CA LEU A 245 3.92 7.44 -14.78
C LEU A 245 3.72 8.92 -14.39
N ASP A 246 3.65 9.22 -13.09
CA ASP A 246 3.47 10.60 -12.59
C ASP A 246 4.71 11.48 -12.88
N GLU A 247 5.91 10.95 -12.71
CA GLU A 247 7.16 11.63 -13.05
C GLU A 247 7.28 11.83 -14.57
N PHE A 248 6.96 10.80 -15.35
CA PHE A 248 6.91 10.84 -16.81
C PHE A 248 5.92 11.91 -17.30
N LYS A 249 4.71 11.96 -16.75
CA LYS A 249 3.70 12.97 -17.07
C LYS A 249 4.21 14.39 -16.76
N THR A 250 4.76 14.59 -15.57
CA THR A 250 5.29 15.90 -15.15
C THR A 250 6.37 16.39 -16.12
N ARG A 251 7.31 15.50 -16.48
CA ARG A 251 8.38 15.81 -17.43
C ARG A 251 7.84 16.09 -18.83
N LEU A 252 6.91 15.27 -19.31
CA LEU A 252 6.28 15.48 -20.60
C LEU A 252 5.58 16.85 -20.65
N LEU A 253 4.78 17.20 -19.64
CA LEU A 253 4.13 18.51 -19.59
C LEU A 253 5.16 19.65 -19.58
N SER A 254 6.29 19.52 -18.86
CA SER A 254 7.34 20.53 -18.85
C SER A 254 8.05 20.71 -20.21
N LEU A 255 8.27 19.63 -20.96
CA LEU A 255 8.86 19.70 -22.31
C LEU A 255 7.93 20.40 -23.30
N TRP A 256 6.62 20.32 -23.07
CA TRP A 256 5.60 20.87 -23.95
C TRP A 256 4.98 22.18 -23.48
N GLU A 257 5.36 22.70 -22.30
CA GLU A 257 4.85 23.96 -21.74
C GLU A 257 5.03 25.15 -22.72
N ASN A 258 6.04 25.06 -23.60
CA ASN A 258 6.35 26.07 -24.62
C ASN A 258 5.67 25.84 -25.99
N LYS A 259 5.04 24.68 -26.24
CA LYS A 259 4.30 24.44 -27.50
C LYS A 259 2.88 24.97 -27.33
N LYS A 260 2.53 26.03 -28.08
CA LYS A 260 1.25 26.79 -28.01
C LYS A 260 -0.04 25.98 -28.31
N GLU A 261 0.08 24.68 -28.57
CA GLU A 261 -1.05 23.87 -29.02
C GLU A 261 -1.76 23.22 -27.83
N LYS A 262 -2.85 23.87 -27.38
CA LYS A 262 -3.71 23.45 -26.26
C LYS A 262 -4.18 21.98 -26.37
N ASN A 263 -4.32 21.48 -27.59
CA ASN A 263 -4.81 20.13 -27.88
C ASN A 263 -3.87 19.03 -27.36
N TRP A 264 -2.56 19.28 -27.31
CA TRP A 264 -1.57 18.28 -26.87
C TRP A 264 -1.57 18.10 -25.36
N HIS A 265 -1.69 19.20 -24.62
CA HIS A 265 -1.80 19.16 -23.16
C HIS A 265 -3.04 18.38 -22.74
N GLU A 266 -4.17 18.65 -23.39
CA GLU A 266 -5.42 17.93 -23.13
C GLU A 266 -5.30 16.43 -23.45
N ALA A 267 -4.69 16.08 -24.59
CA ALA A 267 -4.42 14.70 -24.97
C ALA A 267 -3.51 13.98 -23.95
N ILE A 268 -2.41 14.62 -23.52
CA ILE A 268 -1.51 14.07 -22.50
C ILE A 268 -2.28 13.83 -21.19
N HIS A 269 -3.01 14.83 -20.69
CA HIS A 269 -3.77 14.69 -19.45
C HIS A 269 -4.81 13.57 -19.52
N LYS A 270 -5.57 13.51 -20.61
CA LYS A 270 -6.60 12.49 -20.84
C LYS A 270 -5.99 11.09 -20.86
N ASN A 271 -4.93 10.88 -21.66
CA ASN A 271 -4.31 9.57 -21.81
C ASN A 271 -3.59 9.11 -20.53
N MET A 272 -2.85 9.99 -19.85
CA MET A 272 -2.19 9.63 -18.58
C MET A 272 -3.20 9.26 -17.49
N THR A 273 -4.34 9.95 -17.43
CA THR A 273 -5.42 9.60 -16.50
C THR A 273 -5.98 8.21 -16.79
N ALA A 274 -6.19 7.90 -18.07
CA ALA A 274 -6.67 6.58 -18.48
C ALA A 274 -5.64 5.46 -18.21
N ILE A 275 -4.36 5.72 -18.44
CA ILE A 275 -3.26 4.77 -18.14
C ILE A 275 -3.14 4.57 -16.62
N SER A 276 -3.25 5.63 -15.82
CA SER A 276 -3.23 5.53 -14.35
C SER A 276 -4.38 4.67 -13.83
N ALA A 277 -5.60 4.87 -14.36
CA ALA A 277 -6.75 4.03 -14.03
C ALA A 277 -6.52 2.55 -14.45
N ALA A 278 -5.83 2.32 -15.57
CA ALA A 278 -5.47 0.98 -16.02
C ALA A 278 -4.47 0.28 -15.10
N LEU A 279 -3.45 1.00 -14.63
CA LEU A 279 -2.49 0.48 -13.63
C LEU A 279 -3.23 0.05 -12.37
N GLU A 280 -4.11 0.91 -11.86
CA GLU A 280 -4.91 0.62 -10.66
C GLU A 280 -5.80 -0.61 -10.84
N LEU A 281 -6.51 -0.69 -11.97
CA LEU A 281 -7.33 -1.85 -12.31
C LEU A 281 -6.52 -3.14 -12.33
N LYS A 282 -5.32 -3.11 -12.94
CA LYS A 282 -4.44 -4.28 -13.01
C LYS A 282 -3.96 -4.73 -11.62
N GLY A 283 -3.56 -3.79 -10.77
CA GLY A 283 -3.18 -4.06 -9.38
C GLY A 283 -4.32 -4.67 -8.57
N LEU A 284 -5.53 -4.11 -8.69
CA LEU A 284 -6.73 -4.62 -8.01
C LEU A 284 -7.11 -6.02 -8.50
N ILE A 285 -7.03 -6.30 -9.80
CA ILE A 285 -7.27 -7.63 -10.37
C ILE A 285 -6.26 -8.64 -9.83
N HIS A 286 -4.98 -8.25 -9.74
CA HIS A 286 -3.96 -9.12 -9.17
C HIS A 286 -4.23 -9.44 -7.69
N LEU A 287 -4.54 -8.41 -6.89
CA LEU A 287 -4.92 -8.58 -5.48
C LEU A 287 -6.13 -9.50 -5.32
N TYR A 288 -7.16 -9.32 -6.15
CA TYR A 288 -8.33 -10.18 -6.14
C TYR A 288 -7.99 -11.63 -6.50
N LYS A 289 -7.19 -11.87 -7.55
CA LYS A 289 -6.67 -13.19 -7.95
C LYS A 289 -5.94 -13.89 -6.80
N LYS A 290 -5.07 -13.17 -6.08
CA LYS A 290 -4.25 -13.71 -5.00
C LYS A 290 -5.06 -14.08 -3.76
N HIS A 291 -6.09 -13.30 -3.42
CA HIS A 291 -6.78 -13.42 -2.14
C HIS A 291 -8.20 -14.02 -2.21
N LYS A 292 -8.74 -14.32 -3.41
CA LYS A 292 -10.00 -15.00 -3.82
C LYS A 292 -11.29 -14.87 -2.97
N LYS A 293 -11.23 -14.89 -1.63
CA LYS A 293 -12.36 -14.94 -0.69
C LYS A 293 -12.48 -13.73 0.26
N GLY A 294 -11.59 -12.74 0.20
CA GLY A 294 -11.54 -11.65 1.21
C GLY A 294 -11.90 -10.23 0.76
N MET A 295 -12.00 -9.92 -0.54
CA MET A 295 -12.11 -8.53 -1.00
C MET A 295 -13.31 -8.26 -1.90
N ALA A 296 -14.52 -8.30 -1.33
CA ALA A 296 -15.68 -7.66 -1.93
C ALA A 296 -15.40 -6.17 -2.26
N GLY A 297 -14.52 -5.51 -1.49
CA GLY A 297 -14.05 -4.15 -1.74
C GLY A 297 -13.23 -3.96 -3.02
N ALA A 298 -12.35 -4.92 -3.37
CA ALA A 298 -11.57 -4.84 -4.61
C ALA A 298 -12.48 -4.99 -5.84
N LEU A 299 -13.42 -5.94 -5.81
CA LEU A 299 -14.41 -6.11 -6.88
C LEU A 299 -15.30 -4.86 -7.02
N LYS A 300 -15.73 -4.26 -5.90
CA LYS A 300 -16.51 -3.02 -5.90
C LYS A 300 -15.72 -1.85 -6.50
N LYS A 301 -14.44 -1.72 -6.17
CA LYS A 301 -13.56 -0.67 -6.72
C LYS A 301 -13.28 -0.89 -8.20
N ILE A 302 -13.05 -2.14 -8.63
CA ILE A 302 -12.92 -2.52 -10.04
C ILE A 302 -14.19 -2.12 -10.82
N ASN A 303 -15.38 -2.47 -10.32
CA ASN A 303 -16.64 -2.12 -10.98
C ASN A 303 -16.83 -0.60 -11.05
N SER A 304 -16.51 0.14 -9.98
CA SER A 304 -16.60 1.60 -9.96
C SER A 304 -15.65 2.25 -10.98
N ILE A 305 -14.42 1.76 -11.12
CA ILE A 305 -13.51 2.28 -12.16
C ILE A 305 -14.03 1.91 -13.55
N MET A 306 -14.51 0.69 -13.75
CA MET A 306 -15.11 0.24 -15.01
C MET A 306 -16.31 1.07 -15.46
N GLU A 307 -17.14 1.56 -14.53
CA GLU A 307 -18.26 2.47 -14.80
C GLU A 307 -17.82 3.83 -15.34
N THR A 308 -16.59 4.27 -15.02
CA THR A 308 -16.02 5.53 -15.53
C THR A 308 -15.33 5.38 -16.89
N LEU A 309 -15.14 4.15 -17.37
CA LEU A 309 -14.51 3.88 -18.66
C LEU A 309 -15.56 3.75 -19.77
N SER A 310 -15.24 4.29 -20.95
CA SER A 310 -16.05 4.02 -22.16
C SER A 310 -16.05 2.53 -22.48
N GLN A 311 -17.22 1.96 -22.74
CA GLN A 311 -17.36 0.53 -23.08
C GLN A 311 -16.64 0.15 -24.39
N GLU A 312 -16.44 1.12 -25.28
CA GLU A 312 -15.72 0.92 -26.53
C GLU A 312 -14.20 0.89 -26.32
N SER A 313 -13.71 1.41 -25.19
CA SER A 313 -12.29 1.52 -24.89
C SER A 313 -11.63 0.14 -24.77
N ARG A 314 -10.40 0.06 -25.28
CA ARG A 314 -9.54 -1.14 -25.20
C ARG A 314 -9.35 -1.60 -23.75
N LEU A 315 -9.20 -0.65 -22.83
CA LEU A 315 -9.04 -0.91 -21.41
C LEU A 315 -10.27 -1.58 -20.80
N TYR A 316 -11.47 -1.07 -21.09
CA TYR A 316 -12.72 -1.66 -20.61
C TYR A 316 -12.87 -3.10 -21.12
N LYS A 317 -12.66 -3.34 -22.42
CA LYS A 317 -12.78 -4.67 -23.03
C LYS A 317 -11.81 -5.69 -22.38
N LYS A 318 -10.52 -5.34 -22.29
CA LYS A 318 -9.48 -6.22 -21.70
C LYS A 318 -9.74 -6.50 -20.21
N THR A 319 -10.15 -5.48 -19.46
CA THR A 319 -10.45 -5.62 -18.01
C THR A 319 -11.71 -6.47 -17.79
N LYS A 320 -12.74 -6.31 -18.62
CA LYS A 320 -13.96 -7.12 -18.58
C LYS A 320 -13.66 -8.60 -18.87
N GLU A 321 -12.86 -8.90 -19.89
CA GLU A 321 -12.41 -10.26 -20.18
C GLU A 321 -11.64 -10.88 -19.02
N ASP A 322 -10.75 -10.12 -18.37
CA ASP A 322 -10.00 -10.59 -17.20
C ASP A 322 -10.93 -10.88 -16.00
N ILE A 323 -11.96 -10.05 -15.78
CA ILE A 323 -12.98 -10.26 -14.73
C ILE A 323 -13.86 -11.46 -15.04
N ASP A 324 -14.30 -11.62 -16.29
CA ASP A 324 -15.18 -12.72 -16.70
C ASP A 324 -14.47 -14.06 -16.59
N LYS A 325 -13.17 -14.12 -16.94
CA LYS A 325 -12.31 -15.29 -16.69
C LYS A 325 -12.21 -15.64 -15.20
N LEU A 326 -12.27 -14.65 -14.31
CA LEU A 326 -12.21 -14.87 -12.87
C LEU A 326 -13.53 -15.38 -12.28
N LYS A 327 -14.67 -15.04 -12.88
CA LYS A 327 -15.99 -15.52 -12.45
C LYS A 327 -16.28 -16.97 -12.87
N LEU A 328 -15.52 -17.50 -13.84
CA LEU A 328 -15.66 -18.85 -14.36
C LEU A 328 -14.80 -19.91 -13.63
N THR A 329 -14.02 -19.52 -12.60
CA THR A 329 -13.15 -20.41 -11.79
C THR A 329 -13.49 -20.38 -10.31
#